data_AF-A0A7W6JFQ2-F1
#
_entry.id   AF-A0A7W6JFQ2-F1
#
_cell.length_a   1.000
_cell.length_b   1.000
_cell.length_c   1.000
_cell.angle_alpha   90.00
_cell.angle_beta   90.00
_cell.angle_gamma   90.00
#
_symmetry.space_group_name_H-M   'P 1'
#
loop_
_entity.id
_entity.type
_entity.pdbx_description
1 polymer ?
#
loop_
_entity_poly.entity_id
_entity_poly.type
_entity_poly.pdbx_seq_one_letter_code
_entity_poly.pdbx_strand_id
1 'polypeptide(L)'
;MLGPMTDGYRIRSPETWDQAREAYLAGEPAPVVCERFDIGLSAFRRRAREEGWRRSDQPDTELEPDVPDDELPDFDPGRTIRVAAGRMALAVERGRVYEALRWGRLHAMAARHIVLVEQERARAAERLRGAKQRAAMAEFCDLTKPIGDVKARMREAADAVTGDLHYLHDLHPVSPSADGADIDED
;
A
#
# COMPACT_ATOMS: atom_id res chain seq x y z
N MET A 1 -14.82 -67.97 12.77
CA MET A 1 -13.62 -67.93 11.89
C MET A 1 -14.07 -67.41 10.53
N LEU A 2 -13.85 -66.13 10.24
CA LEU A 2 -14.01 -65.55 8.90
C LEU A 2 -12.59 -65.36 8.36
N GLY A 3 -12.23 -66.12 7.33
CA GLY A 3 -10.93 -65.98 6.67
C GLY A 3 -10.80 -64.62 5.97
N PRO A 4 -9.57 -64.10 5.77
CA PRO A 4 -9.37 -62.94 4.93
C PRO A 4 -9.79 -63.32 3.51
N MET A 5 -10.92 -62.79 3.04
CA MET A 5 -11.23 -62.77 1.62
C MET A 5 -10.14 -61.92 0.99
N THR A 6 -9.13 -62.58 0.41
CA THR A 6 -8.18 -61.94 -0.48
C THR A 6 -9.00 -61.31 -1.60
N ASP A 7 -9.19 -60.00 -1.52
CA ASP A 7 -9.82 -59.22 -2.57
C ASP A 7 -8.98 -59.45 -3.82
N GLY A 8 -9.52 -60.27 -4.73
CA GLY A 8 -8.82 -60.72 -5.92
C GLY A 8 -8.37 -59.48 -6.67
N TYR A 9 -7.09 -59.41 -6.99
CA TYR A 9 -6.46 -58.28 -7.67
C TYR A 9 -7.27 -57.88 -8.91
N ARG A 10 -8.16 -56.89 -8.75
CA ARG A 10 -9.18 -56.57 -9.75
C ARG A 10 -8.56 -55.64 -10.77
N ILE A 11 -8.03 -56.23 -11.84
CA ILE A 11 -7.47 -55.47 -12.97
C ILE A 11 -8.64 -54.82 -13.71
N ARG A 12 -8.66 -53.49 -13.73
CA ARG A 12 -9.65 -52.70 -14.47
C ARG A 12 -9.27 -52.59 -15.94
N SER A 13 -10.29 -52.51 -16.80
CA SER A 13 -10.08 -52.30 -18.23
C SER A 13 -9.39 -50.95 -18.47
N PRO A 14 -8.61 -50.80 -19.55
CA PRO A 14 -8.04 -49.52 -19.95
C PRO A 14 -9.09 -48.41 -20.09
N GLU A 15 -10.27 -48.75 -20.62
CA GLU A 15 -11.40 -47.83 -20.77
C GLU A 15 -11.89 -47.25 -19.43
N THR A 16 -11.90 -48.05 -18.36
CA THR A 16 -12.26 -47.56 -17.02
C THR A 16 -11.25 -46.53 -16.51
N TRP A 17 -9.97 -46.71 -16.85
CA TRP A 17 -8.91 -45.77 -16.50
C TRP A 17 -9.00 -44.46 -17.28
N ASP A 18 -9.37 -44.52 -18.56
CA ASP A 18 -9.56 -43.33 -19.39
C ASP A 18 -10.74 -42.48 -18.90
N GLN A 19 -11.86 -43.11 -18.55
CA GLN A 19 -13.02 -42.42 -17.96
C GLN A 19 -12.70 -41.81 -16.59
N ALA A 20 -11.93 -42.53 -15.76
CA ALA A 20 -11.48 -42.01 -14.47
C ALA A 20 -10.52 -40.82 -14.62
N ARG A 21 -9.63 -40.85 -15.63
CA ARG A 21 -8.75 -39.74 -15.98
C ARG A 21 -9.55 -38.51 -16.39
N GLU A 22 -10.52 -38.68 -17.30
CA GLU A 22 -11.36 -37.58 -17.78
C GLU A 22 -12.11 -36.89 -16.64
N ALA A 23 -12.76 -37.67 -15.76
CA ALA A 23 -13.47 -37.13 -14.60
C ALA A 23 -12.54 -36.36 -13.64
N TYR A 24 -11.33 -36.88 -13.42
CA TYR A 24 -10.34 -36.22 -12.57
C TYR A 24 -9.81 -34.91 -13.17
N LEU A 25 -9.54 -34.88 -14.48
CA LEU A 25 -9.10 -33.68 -15.19
C LEU A 25 -10.22 -32.63 -15.32
N ALA A 26 -11.48 -33.07 -15.38
CA ALA A 26 -12.65 -32.18 -15.29
C ALA A 26 -12.81 -31.49 -13.92
N GLY A 27 -12.02 -31.89 -12.91
CA GLY A 27 -11.95 -31.26 -11.60
C GLY A 27 -12.59 -32.05 -10.46
N GLU A 28 -13.12 -33.24 -10.72
CA GLU A 28 -13.64 -34.11 -9.65
C GLU A 28 -12.51 -34.56 -8.71
N PRO A 29 -12.75 -34.63 -7.39
CA PRO A 29 -11.73 -35.06 -6.44
C PRO A 29 -11.44 -36.56 -6.55
N ALA A 30 -10.16 -36.94 -6.49
CA ALA A 30 -9.70 -38.32 -6.66
C ALA A 30 -10.44 -39.39 -5.82
N PRO A 31 -10.83 -39.16 -4.55
CA PRO A 31 -11.62 -40.12 -3.79
C PRO A 31 -12.98 -40.43 -4.41
N VAL A 32 -13.67 -39.42 -4.96
CA VAL A 32 -14.99 -39.57 -5.59
C VAL A 32 -14.87 -40.33 -6.92
N VAL A 33 -13.84 -40.02 -7.70
CA VAL A 33 -13.52 -40.76 -8.93
C VAL A 33 -13.20 -42.23 -8.62
N CYS A 34 -12.40 -42.48 -7.58
CA CYS A 34 -12.02 -43.83 -7.16
C CYS A 34 -13.24 -44.66 -6.68
N GLU A 35 -14.16 -44.04 -5.94
CA GLU A 35 -15.40 -44.69 -5.51
C GLU A 35 -16.30 -45.01 -6.71
N ARG A 36 -16.46 -44.07 -7.65
CA ARG A 36 -17.31 -44.22 -8.83
C ARG A 36 -16.86 -45.33 -9.78
N PHE A 37 -15.55 -45.47 -9.97
CA PHE A 37 -14.97 -46.46 -10.90
C PHE A 37 -14.45 -47.72 -10.19
N ASP A 38 -14.66 -47.83 -8.88
CA ASP A 38 -14.19 -48.93 -8.01
C ASP A 38 -12.68 -49.19 -8.20
N ILE A 39 -11.90 -48.10 -8.16
CA ILE A 39 -10.43 -48.07 -8.32
C ILE A 39 -9.80 -47.79 -6.96
N GLY A 40 -8.75 -48.54 -6.61
CA GLY A 40 -7.99 -48.25 -5.40
C GLY A 40 -7.24 -46.91 -5.49
N LEU A 41 -7.42 -46.06 -4.47
CA LEU A 41 -6.81 -44.72 -4.43
C LEU A 41 -5.28 -44.73 -4.60
N SER A 42 -4.60 -45.73 -4.05
CA SER A 42 -3.15 -45.90 -4.20
C SER A 42 -2.74 -46.22 -5.64
N ALA A 43 -3.50 -47.09 -6.33
CA ALA A 43 -3.26 -47.42 -7.73
C ALA A 43 -3.52 -46.22 -8.63
N PHE A 44 -4.59 -45.47 -8.35
CA PHE A 44 -4.93 -44.24 -9.05
C PHE A 44 -3.83 -43.19 -8.93
N ARG A 45 -3.33 -42.92 -7.72
CA ARG A 45 -2.24 -41.96 -7.49
C ARG A 45 -0.93 -42.37 -8.15
N ARG A 46 -0.60 -43.66 -8.15
CA ARG A 46 0.60 -44.18 -8.84
C ARG A 46 0.50 -43.94 -10.34
N ARG A 47 -0.62 -44.31 -10.94
CA ARG A 47 -0.86 -44.13 -12.38
C ARG A 47 -0.92 -42.66 -12.78
N ALA A 48 -1.60 -41.82 -11.99
CA ALA A 48 -1.64 -40.38 -12.19
C ALA A 48 -0.25 -39.71 -12.11
N ARG A 49 0.69 -40.29 -11.38
CA ARG A 49 2.09 -39.84 -11.34
C ARG A 49 2.88 -40.32 -12.57
N GLU A 50 2.70 -41.56 -12.98
CA GLU A 50 3.38 -42.16 -14.14
C GLU A 50 2.94 -41.51 -15.45
N GLU A 51 1.66 -41.17 -15.56
CA GLU A 51 1.04 -40.59 -16.76
C GLU A 51 0.87 -39.05 -16.69
N GLY A 52 1.38 -38.41 -15.64
CA GLY A 52 1.40 -36.94 -15.53
C GLY A 52 0.02 -36.28 -15.40
N TRP A 53 -0.95 -36.94 -14.75
CA TRP A 53 -2.31 -36.39 -14.59
C TRP A 53 -2.41 -35.40 -13.43
N ARG A 54 -1.43 -35.33 -12.53
CA ARG A 54 -1.53 -34.49 -11.31
C ARG A 54 -1.63 -33.02 -11.69
N ARG A 55 -2.31 -32.23 -10.85
CA ARG A 55 -2.39 -30.77 -11.01
C ARG A 55 -1.00 -30.11 -11.10
N SER A 56 0.01 -30.69 -10.46
CA SER A 56 1.42 -30.27 -10.55
C SER A 56 2.13 -30.64 -11.84
N ASP A 57 1.61 -31.65 -12.55
CA ASP A 57 2.17 -32.17 -13.79
C ASP A 57 1.46 -31.54 -15.01
N GLN A 58 0.29 -30.89 -14.80
CA GLN A 58 -0.32 -30.02 -15.78
C GLN A 58 0.54 -28.76 -15.96
N PRO A 59 0.64 -28.21 -17.19
CA PRO A 59 1.25 -26.90 -17.36
C PRO A 59 0.53 -25.92 -16.43
N ASP A 60 1.29 -25.05 -15.75
CA ASP A 60 0.71 -23.93 -15.01
C ASP A 60 -0.29 -23.28 -15.95
N THR A 61 -1.54 -23.17 -15.51
CA THR A 61 -2.55 -22.42 -16.27
C THR A 61 -1.93 -21.06 -16.50
N GLU A 62 -1.70 -20.71 -17.77
CA GLU A 62 -1.23 -19.38 -18.16
C GLU A 62 -2.11 -18.40 -17.38
N LEU A 63 -1.49 -17.66 -16.46
CA LEU A 63 -2.18 -16.60 -15.76
C LEU A 63 -2.82 -15.76 -16.86
N GLU A 64 -4.13 -15.52 -16.76
CA GLU A 64 -4.78 -14.64 -17.72
C GLU A 64 -3.95 -13.36 -17.84
N PRO A 65 -3.68 -12.88 -19.06
CA PRO A 65 -2.84 -11.73 -19.26
C PRO A 65 -3.37 -10.58 -18.41
N ASP A 66 -2.46 -9.82 -17.80
CA ASP A 66 -2.82 -8.69 -16.96
C ASP A 66 -3.69 -7.73 -17.78
N VAL A 67 -4.93 -7.54 -17.35
CA VAL A 67 -5.89 -6.72 -18.07
C VAL A 67 -5.53 -5.27 -17.76
N PRO A 68 -5.29 -4.42 -18.78
CA PRO A 68 -5.01 -3.01 -18.56
C PRO A 68 -6.08 -2.35 -17.66
N ASP A 69 -5.66 -1.46 -16.77
CA ASP A 69 -6.55 -0.80 -15.81
C ASP A 69 -7.75 -0.10 -16.48
N ASP A 70 -7.60 0.37 -17.72
CA ASP A 70 -8.63 1.04 -18.53
C ASP A 70 -9.61 0.08 -19.20
N GLU A 71 -9.30 -1.21 -19.26
CA GLU A 71 -10.20 -2.27 -19.73
C GLU A 71 -10.98 -2.93 -18.58
N LEU A 72 -10.62 -2.66 -17.33
CA LEU A 72 -11.35 -3.17 -16.17
C LEU A 72 -12.77 -2.61 -16.11
N PRO A 73 -13.77 -3.42 -15.73
CA PRO A 73 -15.13 -2.94 -15.57
C PRO A 73 -15.19 -1.82 -14.52
N ASP A 74 -15.94 -0.76 -14.83
CA ASP A 74 -16.24 0.31 -13.88
C ASP A 74 -16.85 -0.26 -12.59
N PHE A 75 -16.05 -0.29 -11.53
CA PHE A 75 -16.52 -0.71 -10.22
C PHE A 75 -17.35 0.43 -9.61
N ASP A 76 -18.67 0.24 -9.53
CA ASP A 76 -19.57 1.12 -8.79
C ASP A 76 -19.75 0.62 -7.34
N PRO A 77 -19.02 1.20 -6.36
CA PRO A 77 -19.16 0.82 -4.96
C PRO A 77 -20.55 1.16 -4.41
N GLY A 78 -21.20 2.24 -4.88
CA GLY A 78 -22.51 2.67 -4.41
C GLY A 78 -23.62 1.69 -4.82
N ARG A 79 -23.59 1.18 -6.05
CA ARG A 79 -24.45 0.07 -6.48
C ARG A 79 -24.16 -1.20 -5.69
N THR A 80 -22.88 -1.53 -5.49
CA THR A 80 -22.47 -2.73 -4.75
C THR A 80 -22.99 -2.72 -3.31
N ILE A 81 -22.88 -1.58 -2.61
CA ILE A 81 -23.43 -1.38 -1.26
C ILE A 81 -24.93 -1.67 -1.22
N ARG A 82 -25.71 -1.04 -2.11
CA ARG A 82 -27.17 -1.20 -2.15
C ARG A 82 -27.59 -2.64 -2.40
N VAL A 83 -26.96 -3.31 -3.38
CA VAL A 83 -27.27 -4.71 -3.71
C VAL A 83 -26.89 -5.64 -2.56
N ALA A 84 -25.70 -5.46 -1.98
CA ALA A 84 -25.22 -6.29 -0.88
C ALA A 84 -26.10 -6.13 0.37
N ALA A 85 -26.52 -4.90 0.72
CA ALA A 85 -27.43 -4.64 1.83
C ALA A 85 -28.79 -5.33 1.64
N GLY A 86 -29.39 -5.21 0.45
CA GLY A 86 -30.68 -5.85 0.15
C GLY A 86 -30.61 -7.38 0.23
N ARG A 87 -29.53 -7.98 -0.30
CA ARG A 87 -29.32 -9.44 -0.23
C ARG A 87 -29.03 -9.93 1.18
N MET A 88 -28.27 -9.17 1.96
CA MET A 88 -28.02 -9.47 3.36
C MET A 88 -29.34 -9.46 4.16
N ALA A 89 -30.14 -8.41 4.03
CA ALA A 89 -31.44 -8.31 4.71
C ALA A 89 -32.33 -9.50 4.34
N LEU A 90 -32.43 -9.81 3.05
CA LEU A 90 -33.22 -10.94 2.57
C LEU A 90 -32.72 -12.31 3.07
N ALA A 91 -31.41 -12.48 3.27
CA ALA A 91 -30.84 -13.71 3.82
C ALA A 91 -31.11 -13.84 5.33
N VAL A 92 -31.11 -12.73 6.07
CA VAL A 92 -31.50 -12.68 7.49
C VAL A 92 -32.95 -13.09 7.66
N GLU A 93 -33.86 -12.50 6.87
CA GLU A 93 -35.29 -12.86 6.88
C GLU A 93 -35.55 -14.34 6.61
N ARG A 94 -34.65 -15.00 5.87
CA ARG A 94 -34.74 -16.44 5.56
C ARG A 94 -33.92 -17.33 6.48
N GLY A 95 -33.35 -16.80 7.56
CA GLY A 95 -32.54 -17.55 8.53
C GLY A 95 -31.21 -18.09 7.97
N ARG A 96 -30.73 -17.57 6.84
CA ARG A 96 -29.50 -18.04 6.18
C ARG A 96 -28.29 -17.22 6.60
N VAL A 97 -27.79 -17.52 7.80
CA VAL A 97 -26.71 -16.77 8.46
C VAL A 97 -25.45 -16.64 7.60
N TYR A 98 -24.98 -17.73 6.97
CA TYR A 98 -23.77 -17.67 6.14
C TYR A 98 -23.93 -16.80 4.90
N GLU A 99 -25.10 -16.81 4.26
CA GLU A 99 -25.38 -15.96 3.11
C GLU A 99 -25.44 -14.49 3.54
N ALA A 100 -26.09 -14.19 4.67
CA ALA A 100 -26.11 -12.85 5.24
C ALA A 100 -24.70 -12.32 5.53
N LEU A 101 -23.84 -13.13 6.16
CA LEU A 101 -22.45 -12.76 6.45
C LEU A 101 -21.62 -12.54 5.18
N ARG A 102 -21.83 -13.37 4.14
CA ARG A 102 -21.15 -13.21 2.84
C ARG A 102 -21.49 -11.86 2.22
N TRP A 103 -22.77 -11.50 2.18
CA TRP A 103 -23.22 -10.20 1.65
C TRP A 103 -22.80 -9.03 2.55
N GLY A 104 -22.79 -9.21 3.88
CA GLY A 104 -22.31 -8.20 4.82
C GLY A 104 -20.82 -7.88 4.64
N ARG A 105 -19.98 -8.89 4.35
CA ARG A 105 -18.56 -8.65 4.02
C ARG A 105 -18.39 -7.85 2.74
N LEU A 106 -19.16 -8.17 1.70
CA LEU A 106 -19.13 -7.44 0.43
C LEU A 106 -19.56 -5.99 0.62
N HIS A 107 -20.63 -5.75 1.39
CA HIS A 107 -21.09 -4.41 1.76
C HIS A 107 -19.99 -3.62 2.48
N ALA A 108 -19.38 -4.21 3.51
CA ALA A 108 -18.32 -3.55 4.28
C ALA A 108 -17.09 -3.23 3.43
N MET A 109 -16.72 -4.12 2.49
CA MET A 109 -15.63 -3.89 1.55
C MET A 109 -15.91 -2.70 0.64
N ALA A 110 -17.09 -2.64 0.01
CA ALA A 110 -17.47 -1.54 -0.87
C ALA A 110 -17.59 -0.20 -0.12
N ALA A 111 -18.12 -0.22 1.11
CA ALA A 111 -18.18 0.97 1.97
C ALA A 111 -16.79 1.51 2.32
N ARG A 112 -15.82 0.62 2.64
CA ARG A 112 -14.43 1.03 2.87
C ARG A 112 -13.79 1.68 1.65
N HIS A 113 -14.09 1.18 0.46
CA HIS A 113 -13.53 1.73 -0.77
C HIS A 113 -13.95 3.20 -0.98
N ILE A 114 -15.22 3.54 -0.74
CA ILE A 114 -15.68 4.94 -0.82
C ILE A 114 -14.88 5.84 0.12
N VAL A 115 -14.74 5.44 1.38
CA VAL A 115 -14.02 6.22 2.39
C VAL A 115 -12.55 6.42 2.01
N LEU A 116 -11.89 5.39 1.48
CA LEU A 116 -10.49 5.49 1.06
C LEU A 116 -10.32 6.48 -0.10
N VAL A 117 -11.18 6.38 -1.12
CA VAL A 117 -11.17 7.31 -2.26
C VAL A 117 -11.42 8.76 -1.81
N GLU A 118 -12.34 8.98 -0.88
CA GLU A 118 -12.60 10.31 -0.30
C GLU A 118 -11.39 10.84 0.48
N GLN A 119 -10.74 9.99 1.28
CA GLN A 119 -9.53 10.37 2.02
C GLN A 119 -8.38 10.75 1.09
N GLU A 120 -8.18 10.00 0.01
CA GLU A 120 -7.15 10.30 -0.99
C GLU A 120 -7.42 11.63 -1.68
N ARG A 121 -8.69 11.90 -2.04
CA ARG A 121 -9.12 13.18 -2.59
C ARG A 121 -8.88 14.33 -1.61
N ALA A 122 -9.21 14.15 -0.33
CA ALA A 122 -8.96 15.15 0.70
C ALA A 122 -7.46 15.45 0.87
N ARG A 123 -6.63 14.40 0.96
CA ARG A 123 -5.17 14.53 1.02
C ARG A 123 -4.60 15.21 -0.22
N ALA A 124 -5.10 14.90 -1.40
CA ALA A 124 -4.71 15.57 -2.64
C ALA A 124 -5.09 17.06 -2.61
N ALA A 125 -6.29 17.39 -2.13
CA ALA A 125 -6.74 18.77 -1.99
C ALA A 125 -5.88 19.55 -0.97
N GLU A 126 -5.51 18.95 0.15
CA GLU A 126 -4.60 19.55 1.14
C GLU A 126 -3.20 19.79 0.55
N ARG A 127 -2.65 18.81 -0.17
CA ARG A 127 -1.37 18.99 -0.88
C ARG A 127 -1.41 20.17 -1.84
N LEU A 128 -2.49 20.29 -2.60
CA LEU A 128 -2.68 21.40 -3.53
C LEU A 128 -2.82 22.74 -2.80
N ARG A 129 -3.56 22.80 -1.69
CA ARG A 129 -3.68 24.01 -0.86
C ARG A 129 -2.33 24.43 -0.30
N GLY A 130 -1.58 23.49 0.28
CA GLY A 130 -0.25 23.75 0.81
C GLY A 130 0.73 24.20 -0.28
N ALA A 131 0.66 23.62 -1.49
CA ALA A 131 1.45 24.06 -2.63
C ALA A 131 1.11 25.50 -3.05
N LYS A 132 -0.18 25.83 -3.16
CA LYS A 132 -0.64 27.20 -3.47
C LYS A 132 -0.19 28.20 -2.39
N GLN A 133 -0.30 27.84 -1.12
CA GLN A 133 0.11 28.70 -0.02
C GLN A 133 1.62 28.94 -0.01
N ARG A 134 2.42 27.91 -0.28
CA ARG A 134 3.89 28.06 -0.44
C ARG A 134 4.24 28.95 -1.63
N ALA A 135 3.57 28.78 -2.76
CA ALA A 135 3.78 29.63 -3.95
C ALA A 135 3.45 31.10 -3.65
N ALA A 136 2.31 31.37 -3.00
CA ALA A 136 1.92 32.72 -2.60
C ALA A 136 2.90 33.33 -1.58
N MET A 137 3.42 32.54 -0.64
CA MET A 137 4.45 33.01 0.30
C MET A 137 5.77 33.33 -0.41
N ALA A 138 6.19 32.49 -1.37
CA ALA A 138 7.38 32.76 -2.18
C ALA A 138 7.23 34.07 -2.98
N GLU A 139 6.07 34.26 -3.62
CA GLU A 139 5.74 35.48 -4.35
C GLU A 139 5.77 36.73 -3.44
N PHE A 140 5.24 36.62 -2.20
CA PHE A 140 5.31 37.70 -1.23
C PHE A 140 6.76 38.01 -0.78
N CYS A 141 7.57 36.98 -0.52
CA CYS A 141 8.98 37.15 -0.20
C CYS A 141 9.74 37.82 -1.35
N ASP A 142 9.47 37.43 -2.60
CA ASP A 142 10.08 38.03 -3.79
C ASP A 142 9.69 39.50 -3.94
N LEU A 143 8.42 39.85 -3.70
CA LEU A 143 7.93 41.23 -3.74
C LEU A 143 8.57 42.11 -2.67
N THR A 144 8.80 41.57 -1.47
CA THR A 144 9.33 42.33 -0.32
C THR A 144 10.86 42.33 -0.23
N LYS A 145 11.53 41.48 -1.01
CA LYS A 145 13.00 41.36 -1.07
C LYS A 145 13.74 42.69 -1.26
N PRO A 146 13.34 43.59 -2.18
CA PRO A 146 14.05 44.86 -2.38
C PRO A 146 14.03 45.76 -1.14
N ILE A 147 12.95 45.73 -0.36
CA ILE A 147 12.84 46.52 0.88
C ILE A 147 13.78 45.97 1.96
N GLY A 148 13.90 44.63 2.04
CA GLY A 148 14.86 43.95 2.90
C GLY A 148 16.30 44.30 2.54
N ASP A 149 16.64 44.27 1.26
CA ASP A 149 17.99 44.58 0.76
C ASP A 149 18.39 46.03 1.07
N VAL A 150 17.47 46.99 0.93
CA VAL A 150 17.71 48.39 1.31
C VAL A 150 17.95 48.52 2.81
N LYS A 151 17.15 47.85 3.65
CA LYS A 151 17.35 47.85 5.11
C LYS A 151 18.69 47.23 5.51
N ALA A 152 19.09 46.13 4.88
CA ALA A 152 20.38 45.50 5.11
C ALA A 152 21.54 46.45 4.77
N ARG A 153 21.48 47.09 3.61
CA ARG A 153 22.47 48.10 3.19
C ARG A 153 22.54 49.29 4.14
N MET A 154 21.40 49.78 4.61
CA MET A 154 21.37 50.87 5.61
C MET A 154 22.00 50.45 6.93
N ARG A 155 21.79 49.19 7.35
CA ARG A 155 22.40 48.65 8.57
C ARG A 155 23.92 48.49 8.41
N GLU A 156 24.39 47.92 7.31
CA GLU A 156 25.82 47.82 7.00
C GLU A 156 26.50 49.19 6.98
N ALA A 157 25.85 50.21 6.40
CA ALA A 157 26.36 51.58 6.41
C ALA A 157 26.41 52.18 7.82
N ALA A 158 25.40 51.90 8.65
CA ALA A 158 25.37 52.36 10.04
C ALA A 158 26.44 51.66 10.91
N ASP A 159 26.62 50.35 10.72
CA ASP A 159 27.64 49.56 11.42
C ASP A 159 29.05 50.01 11.02
N ALA A 160 29.29 50.36 9.75
CA ALA A 160 30.56 50.92 9.28
C ALA A 160 30.86 52.28 9.93
N VAL A 161 29.87 53.19 9.99
CA VAL A 161 30.02 54.49 10.66
C VAL A 161 30.25 54.34 12.15
N THR A 162 29.58 53.39 12.79
CA THR A 162 29.74 53.10 14.22
C THR A 162 31.10 52.45 14.52
N GLY A 163 31.60 51.62 13.61
CA GLY A 163 32.95 51.05 13.65
C GLY A 163 34.04 52.12 13.51
N ASP A 164 33.89 53.06 12.57
CA ASP A 164 34.78 54.21 12.40
C ASP A 164 34.78 55.13 13.65
N LEU A 165 33.63 55.30 14.30
CA LEU A 165 33.53 56.03 15.57
C LEU A 165 34.24 55.31 16.73
N HIS A 166 34.17 53.97 16.79
CA HIS A 166 34.93 53.18 17.77
C HIS A 166 36.44 53.28 17.53
N TYR A 167 36.88 53.31 16.27
CA TYR A 167 38.28 53.50 15.89
C TYR A 167 38.83 54.88 16.29
N LEU A 168 37.99 55.93 16.25
CA LEU A 168 38.37 57.28 16.71
C LEU A 168 38.46 57.40 18.23
N HIS A 169 37.74 56.57 18.99
CA HIS A 169 37.75 56.62 20.46
C HIS A 169 38.97 55.90 21.09
N ASP A 170 39.72 55.12 20.30
CA ASP A 170 40.99 54.46 20.70
C ASP A 170 42.23 55.36 20.48
N LEU A 171 42.06 56.55 19.91
CA LEU A 171 43.12 57.55 19.74
C LEU A 171 43.09 58.61 20.86
N HIS A 172 42.98 58.19 22.12
CA HIS A 172 43.36 59.08 23.22
C HIS A 172 44.88 59.01 23.42
N PRO A 173 45.61 60.14 23.27
CA PRO A 173 47.04 60.16 23.59
C PRO A 173 47.20 59.90 25.10
N VAL A 174 48.09 58.98 25.44
CA VAL A 174 48.62 58.82 26.79
C VAL A 174 49.21 60.16 27.21
N SER A 175 48.51 60.93 28.04
CA SER A 175 49.11 62.09 28.69
C SER A 175 50.26 61.58 29.57
N PRO A 176 51.50 62.05 29.40
CA PRO A 176 52.54 61.73 30.36
C PRO A 176 52.16 62.41 31.68
N SER A 177 51.99 61.60 32.73
CA SER A 177 51.87 62.09 34.10
C SER A 177 53.11 62.92 34.43
N ALA A 178 52.91 64.22 34.65
CA ALA A 178 53.87 65.05 35.36
C ALA A 178 53.71 64.70 36.84
N ASP A 179 54.61 63.85 37.34
CA ASP A 179 54.68 63.45 38.74
C ASP A 179 56.12 63.65 39.21
N GLY A 180 56.29 64.37 40.33
CA GLY A 180 57.57 64.52 41.03
C GLY A 180 58.15 65.94 41.01
N ALA A 181 57.58 66.82 41.83
CA ALA A 181 58.29 67.98 42.36
C ALA A 181 59.31 67.49 43.40
N ASP A 182 60.61 67.56 43.08
CA ASP A 182 61.68 67.54 44.08
C ASP A 182 61.88 68.97 44.60
N ILE A 183 61.53 69.13 45.87
CA ILE A 183 61.94 70.22 46.74
C ILE A 183 63.26 69.76 47.37
N ASP A 184 64.34 70.52 47.21
CA ASP A 184 65.49 70.49 48.13
C ASP A 184 66.16 71.86 48.20
N GLU A 185 66.67 72.14 49.40
CA GLU A 185 67.09 73.40 50.01
C GLU A 185 68.41 74.00 49.49
N ASP A 186 68.50 75.34 49.48
CA ASP A 186 69.55 76.14 50.18
C ASP A 186 69.22 77.65 50.13
#